data_AF-A0A0K3C874-F1
#
_entry.id   AF-A0A0K3C874-F1
#
_cell.length_a   1.000
_cell.length_b   1.000
_cell.length_c   1.000
_cell.angle_alpha   90.00
_cell.angle_beta   90.00
_cell.angle_gamma   90.00
#
_symmetry.space_group_name_H-M   'P 1'
#
loop_
_entity.id
_entity.type
_entity.pdbx_description
1 polymer ?
#
loop_
_entity_poly.entity_id
_entity_poly.type
_entity_poly.pdbx_seq_one_letter_code
_entity_poly.pdbx_strand_id
1 'polypeptide(L)'
;MLLRSPSALLLSLSAACALQIPFSARTPLDDARPTFPPSSASAGLTAGQGLKSLTLRHAVHLSTTERHLPPSKRDYSSGELDVLADLTTYSNTQHVKTRRIRTQRPSSQAAFQAARRASYFTPQRAMGLGRLPTLQELEDAALGSTLEWDEVEVEVPDTSDVETLAAFGKMTSNAYTTPDAGNWYDIGSGWNRSDSFGWKEDGIRGHVFADETNSTVVIAIKGTSAFIVGGDSGTSKNDKINDNLFFSCCCARVDWSWSTVCDCYDGNRQCRQDCIEEAVMTKSAYYPVATDLYNNVSAIYPHAQIWLAGHSLGGALAAMLSRTYGVPSISFESPGDLLPSRRLHLPLPPPPRNRSRDHLASHDDKRPKRSLDDELTTHVYHSADPIPNGVCTGAFSTCGLVGFALESRCHTGKTIMYDTVGRLGWSVDIRTHSIHVIVDKLLIDDWGVKPSEVGGSAKGSLDAVGLRRNRGGWFGWWPGRGRKDEDDKGGDKEEEPEPEDGQHGGRGVPEPHFEDETCSDCDKWTYV
;
A
#
# COMPACT_ATOMS: atom_id res chain seq x y z
N MET A 1 24.39 -0.48 83.85
CA MET A 1 25.75 -0.32 83.29
C MET A 1 25.63 -0.30 81.78
N LEU A 2 26.00 0.69 80.97
CA LEU A 2 26.41 2.11 81.03
C LEU A 2 26.26 2.55 79.54
N LEU A 3 25.34 3.45 79.17
CA LEU A 3 25.55 4.91 79.00
C LEU A 3 26.63 5.31 77.97
N ARG A 4 26.18 5.88 76.81
CA ARG A 4 26.46 7.24 76.27
C ARG A 4 26.67 7.31 74.74
N SER A 5 25.91 8.21 74.09
CA SER A 5 26.26 8.89 72.81
C SER A 5 27.41 9.91 73.03
N PRO A 6 28.09 10.47 71.98
CA PRO A 6 27.48 11.54 71.13
C PRO A 6 27.94 11.64 69.65
N SER A 7 27.11 12.34 68.86
CA SER A 7 27.39 13.28 67.75
C SER A 7 28.15 12.91 66.46
N ALA A 8 27.36 12.91 65.36
CA ALA A 8 27.51 13.57 64.06
C ALA A 8 28.91 13.84 63.43
N LEU A 9 29.09 13.33 62.19
CA LEU A 9 29.69 14.08 61.09
C LEU A 9 29.04 13.67 59.76
N LEU A 10 28.50 14.65 59.02
CA LEU A 10 28.01 14.52 57.65
C LEU A 10 29.18 14.36 56.68
N LEU A 11 29.05 13.44 55.71
CA LEU A 11 29.78 13.49 54.45
C LEU A 11 28.85 13.01 53.32
N SER A 12 28.49 13.97 52.48
CA SER A 12 27.74 13.84 51.24
C SER A 12 28.44 12.93 50.24
N LEU A 13 27.76 11.91 49.72
CA LEU A 13 28.13 11.27 48.45
C LEU A 13 27.23 11.80 47.34
N SER A 14 27.85 12.57 46.45
CA SER A 14 27.30 13.07 45.20
C SER A 14 27.05 11.92 44.22
N ALA A 15 25.88 11.93 43.59
CA ALA A 15 25.47 10.97 42.58
C ALA A 15 26.41 10.96 41.37
N ALA A 16 26.69 9.75 40.88
CA ALA A 16 27.47 9.50 39.68
C ALA A 16 26.78 10.03 38.43
N CYS A 17 27.62 10.63 37.58
CA CYS A 17 27.31 11.27 36.32
C CYS A 17 26.73 10.27 35.30
N ALA A 18 25.46 10.41 34.94
CA ALA A 18 24.92 9.86 33.70
C ALA A 18 25.15 10.89 32.59
N LEU A 19 25.98 10.54 31.61
CA LEU A 19 26.22 11.32 30.40
C LEU A 19 24.91 11.40 29.59
N GLN A 20 24.12 12.44 29.85
CA GLN A 20 23.10 12.91 28.94
C GLN A 20 23.78 13.69 27.81
N ILE A 21 23.58 13.25 26.58
CA ILE A 21 23.88 14.06 25.39
C ILE A 21 22.91 15.25 25.44
N PRO A 22 23.37 16.50 25.51
CA PRO A 22 22.48 17.65 25.57
C PRO A 22 21.79 17.82 24.21
N PHE A 23 20.46 17.81 24.23
CA PHE A 23 19.67 18.48 23.19
C PHE A 23 20.06 19.95 23.22
N SER A 24 20.84 20.41 22.24
CA SER A 24 21.08 21.83 22.03
C SER A 24 19.74 22.54 21.87
N ALA A 25 19.46 23.43 22.81
CA ALA A 25 18.42 24.43 22.70
C ALA A 25 18.60 25.19 21.38
N ARG A 26 17.62 25.11 20.48
CA ARG A 26 17.51 26.03 19.35
C ARG A 26 17.19 27.42 19.93
N THR A 27 18.07 28.37 19.66
CA THR A 27 17.76 29.79 19.71
C THR A 27 16.59 30.10 18.76
N PRO A 28 15.69 31.05 19.09
CA PRO A 28 14.61 31.43 18.20
C PRO A 28 15.23 32.16 17.00
N LEU A 29 15.33 31.45 15.88
CA LEU A 29 15.53 32.06 14.57
C LEU A 29 14.14 32.34 14.00
N ASP A 30 14.01 33.55 13.47
CA ASP A 30 12.82 34.15 12.87
C ASP A 30 11.92 33.17 12.11
N ASP A 31 10.61 33.46 12.14
CA ASP A 31 9.52 32.87 11.34
C ASP A 31 9.86 32.84 9.83
N ALA A 32 10.69 31.88 9.44
CA ALA A 32 10.89 31.51 8.06
C ALA A 32 10.01 30.28 7.79
N ARG A 33 8.78 30.56 7.31
CA ARG A 33 8.00 29.61 6.50
C ARG A 33 8.97 28.90 5.54
N PRO A 34 8.93 27.57 5.37
CA PRO A 34 9.59 26.95 4.24
C PRO A 34 8.97 27.54 2.97
N THR A 35 9.71 28.44 2.32
CA THR A 35 9.35 29.04 1.05
C THR A 35 9.61 27.99 -0.02
N PHE A 36 8.54 27.28 -0.40
CA PHE A 36 8.52 26.58 -1.68
C PHE A 36 8.82 27.60 -2.79
N PRO A 37 9.67 27.26 -3.79
CA PRO A 37 10.06 28.21 -4.83
C PRO A 37 8.81 28.73 -5.56
N PRO A 38 8.75 30.03 -5.91
CA PRO A 38 7.64 30.57 -6.67
C PRO A 38 7.58 29.91 -8.05
N SER A 39 6.38 29.49 -8.45
CA SER A 39 6.08 29.00 -9.79
C SER A 39 6.54 30.03 -10.82
N SER A 40 7.61 29.72 -11.55
CA SER A 40 8.03 30.53 -12.68
C SER A 40 7.03 30.36 -13.83
N ALA A 41 6.38 31.48 -14.14
CA ALA A 41 5.81 31.88 -15.42
C ALA A 41 4.92 30.89 -16.18
N SER A 42 3.65 31.29 -16.28
CA SER A 42 2.66 30.85 -17.26
C SER A 42 3.23 30.82 -18.69
N ALA A 43 3.60 29.63 -19.14
CA ALA A 43 3.53 29.26 -20.55
C ALA A 43 2.28 28.38 -20.70
N GLY A 44 1.41 28.71 -21.66
CA GLY A 44 0.23 27.88 -21.96
C GLY A 44 0.68 26.45 -22.21
N LEU A 45 0.26 25.53 -21.34
CA LEU A 45 0.64 24.12 -21.38
C LEU A 45 -0.59 23.32 -21.74
N THR A 46 -0.61 22.82 -22.98
CA THR A 46 -1.18 21.51 -23.28
C THR A 46 -0.80 20.54 -22.18
N ALA A 47 -1.74 19.75 -21.65
CA ALA A 47 -1.47 18.71 -20.65
C ALA A 47 -0.35 17.78 -21.15
N GLY A 48 0.89 18.11 -20.79
CA GLY A 48 2.07 17.42 -21.28
C GLY A 48 2.25 16.17 -20.45
N GLN A 49 1.92 15.01 -21.03
CA GLN A 49 2.35 13.74 -20.48
C GLN A 49 3.89 13.72 -20.45
N GLY A 50 4.45 13.54 -19.25
CA GLY A 50 5.89 13.36 -19.08
C GLY A 50 6.25 11.88 -19.16
N LEU A 51 7.47 11.55 -19.59
CA LEU A 51 8.00 10.20 -19.51
C LEU A 51 9.17 10.21 -18.52
N LYS A 52 9.13 9.34 -17.51
CA LYS A 52 10.20 9.14 -16.54
C LYS A 52 10.83 7.77 -16.68
N SER A 53 12.14 7.70 -16.45
CA SER A 53 12.90 6.46 -16.31
C SER A 53 13.28 6.31 -14.84
N LEU A 54 12.83 5.25 -14.19
CA LEU A 54 13.04 4.99 -12.77
C LEU A 54 13.90 3.73 -12.61
N THR A 55 15.07 3.87 -11.99
CA THR A 55 16.04 2.78 -11.84
C THR A 55 16.20 2.39 -10.38
N LEU A 56 16.31 1.10 -10.11
CA LEU A 56 16.56 0.55 -8.77
C LEU A 56 17.84 1.15 -8.16
N ARG A 57 17.72 1.68 -6.95
CA ARG A 57 18.84 2.32 -6.20
C ARG A 57 19.19 1.58 -4.94
N HIS A 58 18.17 1.25 -4.13
CA HIS A 58 18.39 0.75 -2.78
C HIS A 58 17.41 -0.36 -2.43
N ALA A 59 17.87 -1.32 -1.63
CA ALA A 59 17.02 -2.12 -0.79
C ALA A 59 17.07 -1.57 0.64
N VAL A 60 15.92 -1.48 1.28
CA VAL A 60 15.77 -0.96 2.64
C VAL A 60 14.97 -1.93 3.49
N HIS A 61 15.37 -2.10 4.74
CA HIS A 61 14.69 -2.94 5.73
C HIS A 61 14.63 -2.23 7.07
N LEU A 62 13.46 -2.24 7.68
CA LEU A 62 13.25 -1.78 9.04
C LEU A 62 12.72 -2.91 9.90
N SER A 63 13.43 -3.16 10.99
CA SER A 63 13.06 -4.14 12.01
C SER A 63 11.81 -3.69 12.77
N THR A 64 10.92 -4.64 13.04
CA THR A 64 9.72 -4.42 13.88
C THR A 64 10.07 -4.36 15.36
N THR A 65 11.18 -4.97 15.78
CA THR A 65 11.65 -5.00 17.17
C THR A 65 12.68 -3.92 17.48
N GLU A 66 13.51 -3.55 16.50
CA GLU A 66 14.63 -2.61 16.68
C GLU A 66 14.41 -1.25 16.02
N ARG A 67 13.18 -0.70 16.09
CA ARG A 67 12.79 0.57 15.44
C ARG A 67 13.59 1.81 15.85
N HIS A 68 14.33 1.73 16.95
CA HIS A 68 15.18 2.83 17.42
C HIS A 68 16.51 2.92 16.66
N LEU A 69 16.86 1.88 15.90
CA LEU A 69 18.05 1.84 15.06
C LEU A 69 17.75 2.42 13.67
N PRO A 70 18.76 2.98 12.98
CA PRO A 70 18.62 3.38 11.59
C PRO A 70 18.16 2.20 10.72
N PRO A 71 17.43 2.46 9.61
CA PRO A 71 17.07 1.41 8.67
C PRO A 71 18.32 0.76 8.11
N SER A 72 18.28 -0.56 7.97
CA SER A 72 19.24 -1.26 7.14
C SER A 72 19.03 -0.79 5.71
N LYS A 73 20.06 -0.21 5.09
CA LYS A 73 20.07 0.22 3.69
C LYS A 73 21.22 -0.43 2.92
N ARG A 74 20.92 -0.97 1.74
CA ARG A 74 21.89 -1.49 0.78
C ARG A 74 21.77 -0.73 -0.53
N ASP A 75 22.89 -0.23 -1.03
CA ASP A 75 22.98 0.42 -2.34
C ASP A 75 23.29 -0.61 -3.43
N TYR A 76 22.69 -0.44 -4.60
CA TYR A 76 23.04 -1.21 -5.80
C TYR A 76 24.02 -0.41 -6.67
N SER A 77 25.18 -1.00 -6.94
CA SER A 77 26.12 -0.47 -7.93
C SER A 77 25.67 -0.82 -9.36
N SER A 78 26.17 -0.10 -10.37
CA SER A 78 25.84 -0.38 -11.78
C SER A 78 26.19 -1.82 -12.19
N GLY A 79 27.35 -2.32 -11.77
CA GLY A 79 27.75 -3.70 -12.08
C GLY A 79 26.86 -4.76 -11.40
N GLU A 80 26.33 -4.47 -10.21
CA GLU A 80 25.34 -5.36 -9.58
C GLU A 80 23.99 -5.32 -10.31
N LEU A 81 23.58 -4.15 -10.81
CA LEU A 81 22.35 -4.02 -11.60
C LEU A 81 22.43 -4.77 -12.93
N ASP A 82 23.61 -4.82 -13.57
CA ASP A 82 23.84 -5.59 -14.78
C ASP A 82 23.68 -7.10 -14.51
N VAL A 83 24.26 -7.60 -13.40
CA VAL A 83 24.11 -9.01 -13.01
C VAL A 83 22.67 -9.33 -12.61
N LEU A 84 22.01 -8.42 -11.87
CA LEU A 84 20.60 -8.59 -11.51
C LEU A 84 19.71 -8.63 -12.74
N ALA A 85 20.00 -7.84 -13.78
CA ALA A 85 19.20 -7.82 -15.00
C ALA A 85 19.17 -9.17 -15.73
N ASP A 86 20.20 -10.00 -15.58
CA ASP A 86 20.23 -11.37 -16.11
C ASP A 86 19.42 -12.38 -15.27
N LEU A 87 19.14 -12.05 -14.01
CA LEU A 87 18.50 -12.94 -13.03
C LEU A 87 17.05 -12.59 -12.74
N THR A 88 16.69 -11.31 -12.80
CA THR A 88 15.34 -10.83 -12.52
C THR A 88 14.46 -11.01 -13.75
N THR A 89 13.19 -11.36 -13.53
CA THR A 89 12.21 -11.48 -14.62
C THR A 89 11.96 -10.13 -15.31
N TYR A 90 12.12 -9.03 -14.57
CA TYR A 90 11.88 -7.69 -15.06
C TYR A 90 13.12 -6.82 -14.97
N SER A 91 13.23 -5.87 -15.89
CA SER A 91 14.27 -4.85 -15.90
C SER A 91 14.37 -4.10 -14.56
N ASN A 92 15.58 -3.73 -14.16
CA ASN A 92 15.83 -2.87 -12.99
C ASN A 92 15.49 -1.40 -13.25
N THR A 93 15.25 -1.05 -14.51
CA THR A 93 14.80 0.28 -14.96
C THR A 93 13.41 0.16 -15.58
N GLN A 94 12.50 1.03 -15.15
CA GLN A 94 11.11 1.07 -15.61
C GLN A 94 10.77 2.44 -16.17
N HIS A 95 10.01 2.47 -17.26
CA HIS A 95 9.51 3.69 -17.88
C HIS A 95 8.06 3.94 -17.48
N VAL A 96 7.75 5.17 -17.10
CA VAL A 96 6.45 5.54 -16.52
C VAL A 96 5.97 6.83 -17.17
N LYS A 97 4.73 6.84 -17.66
CA LYS A 97 4.08 8.07 -18.10
C LYS A 97 3.53 8.81 -16.89
N THR A 98 3.65 10.14 -16.93
CA THR A 98 3.24 11.02 -15.85
C THR A 98 2.23 12.01 -16.35
N ARG A 99 1.37 12.47 -15.45
CA ARG A 99 0.47 13.59 -15.67
C ARG A 99 0.46 14.50 -14.44
N ARG A 100 0.02 15.74 -14.61
CA ARG A 100 -0.18 16.66 -13.49
C ARG A 100 -1.63 16.68 -13.06
N ILE A 101 -1.85 16.65 -11.75
CA ILE A 101 -3.19 16.72 -11.17
C ILE A 101 -3.22 17.77 -10.07
N ARG A 102 -4.42 18.26 -9.76
CA ARG A 102 -4.67 19.13 -8.62
C ARG A 102 -5.29 18.29 -7.51
N THR A 103 -4.58 18.13 -6.40
CA THR A 103 -5.02 17.27 -5.30
C THR A 103 -4.90 17.99 -3.95
N GLN A 104 -5.37 17.36 -2.88
CA GLN A 104 -5.29 17.89 -1.52
C GLN A 104 -4.21 17.17 -0.72
N ARG A 105 -3.36 17.93 -0.02
CA ARG A 105 -2.38 17.40 0.95
C ARG A 105 -2.56 18.03 2.31
N PRO A 106 -2.24 17.33 3.41
CA PRO A 106 -2.24 17.95 4.72
C PRO A 106 -1.18 19.07 4.74
N SER A 107 -1.57 20.27 5.17
CA SER A 107 -0.68 21.43 5.22
C SER A 107 0.45 21.26 6.24
N SER A 108 0.25 20.41 7.25
CA SER A 108 1.22 20.09 8.28
C SER A 108 1.13 18.62 8.68
N GLN A 109 2.25 17.90 8.53
CA GLN A 109 2.34 16.52 8.99
C GLN A 109 2.20 16.40 10.51
N ALA A 110 2.66 17.41 11.26
CA ALA A 110 2.51 17.45 12.71
C ALA A 110 1.02 17.59 13.10
N ALA A 111 0.27 18.47 12.42
CA ALA A 111 -1.16 18.62 12.63
C ALA A 111 -1.94 17.37 12.21
N PHE A 112 -1.55 16.71 11.12
CA PHE A 112 -2.15 15.45 10.68
C PHE A 112 -2.00 14.36 11.74
N GLN A 113 -0.79 14.16 12.24
CA GLN A 113 -0.52 13.14 13.27
C GLN A 113 -1.18 13.49 14.60
N ALA A 114 -1.24 14.77 14.96
CA ALA A 114 -1.97 15.25 16.14
C ALA A 114 -3.47 14.99 16.01
N ALA A 115 -4.09 15.32 14.87
CA ALA A 115 -5.50 15.06 14.58
C ALA A 115 -5.82 13.56 14.65
N ARG A 116 -4.97 12.72 14.05
CA ARG A 116 -5.04 11.26 14.15
C ARG A 116 -5.05 10.81 15.61
N ARG A 117 -4.07 11.21 16.43
CA ARG A 117 -4.00 10.81 17.84
C ARG A 117 -5.19 11.35 18.64
N ALA A 118 -5.55 12.60 18.42
CA ALA A 118 -6.65 13.28 19.10
C ALA A 118 -8.01 12.65 18.82
N SER A 119 -8.20 12.01 17.65
CA SER A 119 -9.45 11.34 17.31
C SER A 119 -9.77 10.12 18.20
N TYR A 120 -8.74 9.40 18.67
CA TYR A 120 -8.89 8.25 19.57
C TYR A 120 -8.70 8.67 21.04
N PHE A 121 -7.62 9.41 21.34
CA PHE A 121 -7.26 9.86 22.68
C PHE A 121 -7.84 11.25 22.99
N THR A 122 -9.16 11.41 22.88
CA THR A 122 -9.80 12.71 23.13
C THR A 122 -9.78 13.06 24.63
N PRO A 123 -9.65 14.35 25.00
CA PRO A 123 -9.88 14.80 26.37
C PRO A 123 -11.25 14.39 26.93
N GLN A 124 -12.27 14.35 26.07
CA GLN A 124 -13.62 13.91 26.43
C GLN A 124 -13.65 12.43 26.82
N ARG A 125 -12.96 11.58 26.07
CA ARG A 125 -12.84 10.16 26.38
C ARG A 125 -12.06 9.92 27.67
N ALA A 126 -11.00 10.67 27.91
CA ALA A 126 -10.27 10.64 29.18
C ALA A 126 -11.22 10.91 30.37
N MET A 127 -12.02 11.97 30.27
CA MET A 127 -13.02 12.31 31.29
C MET A 127 -14.12 11.25 31.42
N GLY A 128 -14.58 10.68 30.31
CA GLY A 128 -15.54 9.57 30.30
C GLY A 128 -15.03 8.32 31.01
N LEU A 129 -13.72 8.08 30.97
CA LEU A 129 -13.03 7.01 31.71
C LEU A 129 -12.70 7.39 33.17
N GLY A 130 -13.15 8.56 33.65
CA GLY A 130 -12.93 9.02 35.02
C GLY A 130 -11.50 9.49 35.31
N ARG A 131 -10.70 9.79 34.27
CA ARG A 131 -9.35 10.35 34.42
C ARG A 131 -9.25 11.77 33.85
N LEU A 132 -8.29 12.54 34.35
CA LEU A 132 -7.95 13.81 33.72
C LEU A 132 -7.20 13.56 32.39
N PRO A 133 -7.43 14.40 31.36
CA PRO A 133 -6.60 14.40 30.16
C PRO A 133 -5.14 14.70 30.50
N THR A 134 -4.22 14.05 29.81
CA THR A 134 -2.79 14.36 29.89
C THR A 134 -2.48 15.65 29.12
N LEU A 135 -1.34 16.29 29.39
CA LEU A 135 -0.90 17.46 28.63
C LEU A 135 -0.76 17.14 27.14
N GLN A 136 -0.22 15.96 26.79
CA GLN A 136 -0.08 15.52 25.41
C GLN A 136 -1.43 15.42 24.69
N GLU A 137 -2.48 14.91 25.34
CA GLU A 137 -3.81 14.80 24.74
C GLU A 137 -4.45 16.17 24.49
N LEU A 138 -4.22 17.14 25.39
CA LEU A 138 -4.67 18.51 25.20
C LEU A 138 -3.92 19.20 24.06
N GLU A 139 -2.61 19.01 23.98
CA GLU A 139 -1.77 19.55 22.91
C GLU A 139 -2.11 18.93 21.55
N ASP A 140 -2.31 17.60 21.49
CA ASP A 140 -2.72 16.91 20.28
C ASP A 140 -4.10 17.37 19.81
N ALA A 141 -5.06 17.55 20.72
CA ALA A 141 -6.37 18.08 20.38
C ALA A 141 -6.28 19.52 19.85
N ALA A 142 -5.47 20.36 20.48
CA ALA A 142 -5.27 21.74 20.05
C ALA A 142 -4.60 21.81 18.66
N LEU A 143 -3.48 21.11 18.47
CA LEU A 143 -2.75 21.10 17.19
C LEU A 143 -3.52 20.36 16.09
N GLY A 144 -4.19 19.26 16.42
CA GLY A 144 -5.03 18.53 15.47
C GLY A 144 -6.20 19.36 14.95
N SER A 145 -6.74 20.26 15.78
CA SER A 145 -7.80 21.20 15.36
C SER A 145 -7.34 22.23 14.32
N THR A 146 -6.03 22.42 14.13
CA THR A 146 -5.47 23.29 13.10
C THR A 146 -5.12 22.55 11.81
N LEU A 147 -5.53 21.28 11.65
CA LEU A 147 -5.29 20.52 10.42
C LEU A 147 -6.07 21.16 9.25
N GLU A 148 -5.32 21.69 8.30
CA GLU A 148 -5.85 22.18 7.02
C GLU A 148 -5.34 21.32 5.86
N TRP A 149 -6.03 21.43 4.73
CA TRP A 149 -5.69 20.73 3.49
C TRP A 149 -5.39 21.76 2.41
N ASP A 150 -4.17 21.71 1.88
CA ASP A 150 -3.70 22.56 0.80
C ASP A 150 -4.02 21.92 -0.55
N GLU A 151 -4.59 22.71 -1.47
CA GLU A 151 -4.70 22.31 -2.87
C GLU A 151 -3.36 22.52 -3.58
N VAL A 152 -2.75 21.43 -4.03
CA VAL A 152 -1.44 21.43 -4.67
C VAL A 152 -1.52 20.81 -6.07
N GLU A 153 -0.72 21.34 -6.99
CA GLU A 153 -0.48 20.70 -8.28
C GLU A 153 0.75 19.79 -8.15
N VAL A 154 0.59 18.52 -8.50
CA VAL A 154 1.63 17.50 -8.32
C VAL A 154 1.72 16.61 -9.56
N GLU A 155 2.93 16.17 -9.87
CA GLU A 155 3.15 15.19 -10.93
C GLU A 155 2.90 13.77 -10.40
N VAL A 156 2.09 12.99 -11.08
CA VAL A 156 1.67 11.66 -10.64
C VAL A 156 1.85 10.66 -11.76
N PRO A 157 2.01 9.36 -11.45
CA PRO A 157 1.94 8.32 -12.48
C PRO A 157 0.57 8.35 -13.17
N ASP A 158 0.57 8.16 -14.49
CA ASP A 158 -0.64 8.06 -15.28
C ASP A 158 -1.28 6.67 -15.11
N THR A 159 -2.25 6.58 -14.20
CA THR A 159 -2.96 5.33 -13.91
C THR A 159 -3.97 4.91 -14.99
N SER A 160 -4.16 5.72 -16.04
CA SER A 160 -4.94 5.34 -17.23
C SER A 160 -4.09 4.61 -18.28
N ASP A 161 -2.77 4.62 -18.10
CA ASP A 161 -1.82 4.00 -19.01
C ASP A 161 -1.39 2.60 -18.51
N VAL A 162 -1.65 1.58 -19.33
CA VAL A 162 -1.37 0.19 -18.97
C VAL A 162 0.12 -0.06 -18.75
N GLU A 163 0.99 0.58 -19.54
CA GLU A 163 2.44 0.45 -19.41
C GLU A 163 2.94 1.02 -18.08
N THR A 164 2.36 2.13 -17.63
CA THR A 164 2.62 2.74 -16.33
C THR A 164 2.19 1.83 -15.19
N LEU A 165 1.00 1.24 -15.24
CA LEU A 165 0.59 0.24 -14.25
C LEU A 165 1.53 -0.98 -14.26
N ALA A 166 1.88 -1.49 -15.45
CA ALA A 166 2.79 -2.61 -15.60
C ALA A 166 4.19 -2.30 -15.02
N ALA A 167 4.72 -1.10 -15.23
CA ALA A 167 5.98 -0.63 -14.66
C ALA A 167 5.96 -0.66 -13.13
N PHE A 168 4.88 -0.19 -12.50
CA PHE A 168 4.70 -0.24 -11.05
C PHE A 168 4.54 -1.67 -10.53
N GLY A 169 3.82 -2.53 -11.26
CA GLY A 169 3.71 -3.95 -10.94
C GLY A 169 5.06 -4.67 -10.98
N LYS A 170 5.90 -4.35 -11.98
CA LYS A 170 7.28 -4.87 -12.10
C LYS A 170 8.19 -4.40 -10.97
N MET A 171 8.14 -3.11 -10.61
CA MET A 171 8.87 -2.58 -9.44
C MET A 171 8.45 -3.29 -8.14
N THR A 172 7.17 -3.59 -8.00
CA THR A 172 6.60 -4.28 -6.84
C THR A 172 7.01 -5.76 -6.81
N SER A 173 7.04 -6.45 -7.95
CA SER A 173 7.51 -7.83 -8.05
C SER A 173 8.99 -7.97 -7.69
N ASN A 174 9.83 -7.03 -8.13
CA ASN A 174 11.25 -7.01 -7.74
C ASN A 174 11.42 -6.92 -6.22
N ALA A 175 10.45 -6.34 -5.50
CA ALA A 175 10.49 -6.30 -4.04
C ALA A 175 10.39 -7.67 -3.34
N TYR A 176 9.95 -8.71 -4.05
CA TYR A 176 9.90 -10.09 -3.56
C TYR A 176 11.13 -10.92 -3.92
N THR A 177 11.99 -10.45 -4.83
CA THR A 177 13.18 -11.19 -5.24
C THR A 177 14.23 -11.16 -4.13
N THR A 178 14.70 -12.34 -3.71
CA THR A 178 15.78 -12.47 -2.73
C THR A 178 17.08 -12.86 -3.44
N PRO A 179 18.26 -12.54 -2.89
CA PRO A 179 19.53 -13.04 -3.42
C PRO A 179 19.62 -14.58 -3.46
N ASP A 180 18.76 -15.30 -2.73
CA ASP A 180 18.96 -16.72 -2.42
C ASP A 180 18.05 -17.67 -3.21
N ALA A 181 17.32 -17.18 -4.22
CA ALA A 181 16.38 -17.99 -5.01
C ALA A 181 17.12 -18.95 -5.96
N GLY A 182 17.62 -20.07 -5.40
CA GLY A 182 17.80 -21.36 -6.05
C GLY A 182 19.01 -21.57 -6.96
N ASN A 183 19.59 -20.53 -7.58
CA ASN A 183 20.75 -20.64 -8.47
C ASN A 183 21.78 -19.51 -8.26
N TRP A 184 21.99 -19.06 -7.00
CA TRP A 184 22.88 -17.94 -6.74
C TRP A 184 24.37 -18.31 -6.94
N TYR A 185 25.01 -17.62 -7.88
CA TYR A 185 26.44 -17.67 -8.15
C TYR A 185 27.17 -16.64 -7.27
N ASP A 186 28.39 -16.98 -6.84
CA ASP A 186 29.24 -16.18 -5.96
C ASP A 186 29.64 -14.85 -6.65
N ILE A 187 28.85 -13.79 -6.48
CA ILE A 187 29.12 -12.45 -7.03
C ILE A 187 30.19 -11.75 -6.17
N GLY A 188 31.43 -12.20 -6.31
CA GLY A 188 32.64 -11.45 -5.97
C GLY A 188 32.92 -11.22 -4.48
N SER A 189 34.21 -11.09 -4.18
CA SER A 189 34.82 -11.07 -2.84
C SER A 189 34.50 -9.85 -1.95
N GLY A 190 33.41 -9.13 -2.21
CA GLY A 190 32.90 -8.02 -1.39
C GLY A 190 31.69 -8.38 -0.52
N TRP A 191 31.06 -9.54 -0.76
CA TRP A 191 29.99 -10.07 0.07
C TRP A 191 30.57 -10.74 1.32
N ASN A 192 30.47 -10.09 2.47
CA ASN A 192 30.68 -10.81 3.72
C ASN A 192 29.44 -11.70 3.96
N ARG A 193 29.57 -13.02 3.74
CA ARG A 193 28.49 -14.03 3.94
C ARG A 193 27.90 -14.03 5.36
N SER A 194 28.46 -13.27 6.30
CA SER A 194 27.90 -13.06 7.63
C SER A 194 26.84 -11.94 7.71
N ASP A 195 26.74 -11.04 6.73
CA ASP A 195 25.79 -9.92 6.75
C ASP A 195 24.45 -10.31 6.13
N SER A 196 23.59 -10.90 6.95
CA SER A 196 22.17 -11.11 6.62
C SER A 196 21.41 -9.80 6.66
N PHE A 197 21.54 -8.97 5.62
CA PHE A 197 20.85 -7.69 5.50
C PHE A 197 19.32 -7.85 5.65
N GLY A 198 18.75 -7.59 6.83
CA GLY A 198 17.31 -7.63 7.09
C GLY A 198 16.58 -8.96 6.83
N TRP A 199 17.30 -10.04 6.49
CA TRP A 199 16.71 -11.34 6.13
C TRP A 199 16.45 -12.24 7.34
N LYS A 200 17.18 -12.04 8.45
CA LYS A 200 17.01 -12.79 9.71
C LYS A 200 16.04 -12.14 10.70
N GLU A 201 15.60 -10.91 10.45
CA GLU A 201 14.78 -10.13 11.38
C GLU A 201 13.39 -9.81 10.82
N ASP A 202 12.39 -9.91 11.69
CA ASP A 202 11.00 -9.51 11.43
C ASP A 202 10.93 -8.02 11.11
N GLY A 203 10.46 -7.64 9.92
CA GLY A 203 10.47 -6.24 9.51
C GLY A 203 9.85 -5.98 8.14
N ILE A 204 9.64 -4.71 7.83
CA ILE A 204 9.15 -4.27 6.51
C ILE A 204 10.35 -4.05 5.60
N ARG A 205 10.23 -4.54 4.37
CA ARG A 205 11.22 -4.35 3.31
C ARG A 205 10.64 -3.46 2.22
N GLY A 206 11.51 -2.69 1.59
CA GLY A 206 11.18 -1.92 0.41
C GLY A 206 12.34 -1.86 -0.57
N HIS A 207 12.02 -1.65 -1.83
CA HIS A 207 12.98 -1.26 -2.84
C HIS A 207 12.70 0.17 -3.27
N VAL A 208 13.77 0.94 -3.42
CA VAL A 208 13.72 2.35 -3.81
C VAL A 208 14.20 2.47 -5.24
N PHE A 209 13.34 2.98 -6.11
CA PHE A 209 13.65 3.36 -7.48
C PHE A 209 13.72 4.89 -7.55
N ALA A 210 14.64 5.43 -8.33
CA ALA A 210 14.74 6.87 -8.55
C ALA A 210 15.06 7.19 -9.99
N ASP A 211 14.65 8.37 -10.44
CA ASP A 211 15.08 8.91 -11.72
C ASP A 211 16.56 9.33 -11.69
N GLU A 212 17.07 9.78 -12.83
CA GLU A 212 18.48 10.18 -12.94
C GLU A 212 18.82 11.39 -12.08
N THR A 213 17.87 12.30 -11.89
CA THR A 213 18.04 13.55 -11.13
C THR A 213 17.70 13.39 -9.65
N ASN A 214 17.24 12.21 -9.21
CA ASN A 214 16.68 11.96 -7.87
C ASN A 214 15.54 12.94 -7.51
N SER A 215 14.81 13.41 -8.52
CA SER A 215 13.66 14.30 -8.35
C SER A 215 12.35 13.52 -8.13
N THR A 216 12.30 12.26 -8.56
CA THR A 216 11.15 11.36 -8.37
C THR A 216 11.65 10.04 -7.83
N VAL A 217 11.05 9.60 -6.72
CA VAL A 217 11.45 8.38 -6.01
C VAL A 217 10.23 7.50 -5.78
N VAL A 218 10.33 6.22 -6.12
CA VAL A 218 9.29 5.22 -5.84
C VAL A 218 9.76 4.29 -4.74
N ILE A 219 8.95 4.13 -3.70
CA ILE A 219 9.16 3.12 -2.65
C ILE A 219 8.20 1.96 -2.94
N ALA A 220 8.74 0.83 -3.43
CA ALA A 220 8.02 -0.41 -3.61
C ALA A 220 8.07 -1.23 -2.32
N ILE A 221 6.97 -1.27 -1.57
CA ILE A 221 6.86 -1.94 -0.28
C ILE A 221 6.54 -3.42 -0.51
N LYS A 222 7.36 -4.30 0.06
CA LYS A 222 7.15 -5.75 0.01
C LYS A 222 5.96 -6.13 0.91
N GLY A 223 5.08 -7.00 0.42
CA GLY A 223 4.02 -7.62 1.20
C GLY A 223 4.42 -8.96 1.83
N THR A 224 3.44 -9.68 2.35
CA THR A 224 3.62 -10.96 3.06
C THR A 224 4.19 -12.02 2.13
N SER A 225 5.34 -12.63 2.48
CA SER A 225 5.83 -13.83 1.77
C SER A 225 5.10 -15.09 2.31
N ALA A 226 3.78 -15.18 2.08
CA ALA A 226 3.02 -16.36 2.46
C ALA A 226 3.39 -17.55 1.55
N PHE A 227 3.40 -18.76 2.13
CA PHE A 227 3.62 -20.05 1.46
C PHE A 227 2.75 -20.26 0.20
N ILE A 228 1.62 -19.55 0.10
CA ILE A 228 0.66 -19.66 -1.01
C ILE A 228 1.10 -18.84 -2.24
N VAL A 229 1.94 -17.82 -2.08
CA VAL A 229 2.37 -16.90 -3.15
C VAL A 229 3.71 -17.32 -3.77
N GLY A 230 4.19 -18.55 -3.48
CA GLY A 230 5.42 -19.09 -4.05
C GLY A 230 6.73 -18.53 -3.48
N GLY A 231 6.69 -17.88 -2.31
CA GLY A 231 7.85 -17.35 -1.60
C GLY A 231 8.40 -18.28 -0.52
N ASP A 232 9.68 -18.08 -0.15
CA ASP A 232 10.39 -18.82 0.90
C ASP A 232 9.64 -18.82 2.25
N SER A 233 9.77 -19.94 2.96
CA SER A 233 9.12 -20.34 4.22
C SER A 233 9.42 -19.47 5.45
N GLY A 234 10.21 -18.41 5.29
CA GLY A 234 10.76 -17.60 6.39
C GLY A 234 9.87 -16.46 6.89
N THR A 235 8.61 -16.36 6.47
CA THR A 235 7.75 -15.24 6.86
C THR A 235 7.07 -15.49 8.20
N SER A 236 7.19 -14.51 9.09
CA SER A 236 7.08 -14.71 10.52
C SER A 236 5.66 -14.67 11.07
N LYS A 237 5.53 -15.05 12.34
CA LYS A 237 4.29 -14.88 13.12
C LYS A 237 3.76 -13.45 13.06
N ASN A 238 4.63 -12.45 12.83
CA ASN A 238 4.23 -11.05 12.84
C ASN A 238 3.42 -10.65 11.60
N ASP A 239 3.73 -11.17 10.40
CA ASP A 239 2.92 -10.88 9.20
C ASP A 239 1.48 -11.36 9.42
N LYS A 240 1.33 -12.62 9.86
CA LYS A 240 0.01 -13.20 10.18
C LYS A 240 -0.74 -12.41 11.24
N ILE A 241 -0.05 -11.94 12.29
CA ILE A 241 -0.69 -11.14 13.34
C ILE A 241 -1.15 -9.79 12.80
N ASN A 242 -0.30 -9.08 12.04
CA ASN A 242 -0.63 -7.76 11.51
C ASN A 242 -1.70 -7.83 10.41
N ASP A 243 -1.62 -8.79 9.50
CA ASP A 243 -2.64 -9.03 8.46
C ASP A 243 -4.01 -9.30 9.11
N ASN A 244 -4.06 -10.22 10.06
CA ASN A 244 -5.29 -10.51 10.79
C ASN A 244 -5.78 -9.33 11.62
N LEU A 245 -4.89 -8.52 12.19
CA LEU A 245 -5.28 -7.36 12.99
C LEU A 245 -5.86 -6.23 12.11
N PHE A 246 -5.30 -6.00 10.92
CA PHE A 246 -5.78 -4.98 10.00
C PHE A 246 -7.06 -5.39 9.26
N PHE A 247 -7.09 -6.60 8.72
CA PHE A 247 -8.06 -6.98 7.69
C PHE A 247 -9.16 -7.93 8.17
N SER A 248 -9.09 -8.42 9.41
CA SER A 248 -10.22 -9.16 10.00
C SER A 248 -11.23 -8.23 10.66
N CYS A 249 -12.47 -8.66 10.71
CA CYS A 249 -13.54 -7.91 11.31
C CYS A 249 -13.47 -7.92 12.84
N CYS A 250 -13.09 -9.03 13.46
CA CYS A 250 -12.92 -9.10 14.91
C CYS A 250 -11.75 -10.01 15.32
N CYS A 251 -10.53 -9.52 15.17
CA CYS A 251 -9.30 -10.17 15.65
C CYS A 251 -9.13 -11.63 15.20
N ALA A 252 -9.40 -11.90 13.93
CA ALA A 252 -9.36 -13.20 13.28
C ALA A 252 -10.23 -14.26 13.99
N ARG A 253 -11.40 -13.82 14.51
CA ARG A 253 -12.41 -14.72 15.05
C ARG A 253 -13.15 -15.42 13.91
N VAL A 254 -12.61 -16.54 13.45
CA VAL A 254 -13.19 -17.36 12.38
C VAL A 254 -14.02 -18.51 12.93
N ASP A 255 -13.39 -19.47 13.61
CA ASP A 255 -14.05 -20.65 14.18
C ASP A 255 -13.28 -21.19 15.42
N TRP A 256 -13.73 -22.34 15.96
CA TRP A 256 -13.18 -22.94 17.18
C TRP A 256 -11.73 -23.44 17.06
N SER A 257 -11.23 -23.66 15.84
CA SER A 257 -9.87 -24.12 15.56
C SER A 257 -8.84 -22.98 15.50
N TRP A 258 -9.28 -21.72 15.66
CA TRP A 258 -8.44 -20.54 15.59
C TRP A 258 -8.20 -19.88 16.96
N SER A 259 -7.00 -19.35 17.12
CA SER A 259 -6.67 -18.40 18.19
C SER A 259 -6.79 -16.97 17.66
N THR A 260 -7.46 -16.09 18.42
CA THR A 260 -7.62 -14.68 18.05
C THR A 260 -6.31 -13.92 18.25
N VAL A 261 -6.12 -12.83 17.48
CA VAL A 261 -4.94 -11.94 17.62
C VAL A 261 -5.13 -10.86 18.70
N CYS A 262 -6.36 -10.74 19.23
CA CYS A 262 -6.69 -9.91 20.39
C CYS A 262 -7.96 -10.43 21.09
N ASP A 263 -8.27 -9.86 22.25
CA ASP A 263 -9.36 -10.30 23.14
C ASP A 263 -10.59 -9.36 23.08
N CYS A 264 -10.84 -8.74 21.93
CA CYS A 264 -11.93 -7.76 21.75
C CYS A 264 -13.29 -8.38 21.43
N TYR A 265 -13.33 -9.68 21.16
CA TYR A 265 -14.56 -10.43 20.95
C TYR A 265 -15.41 -10.50 22.24
N ASP A 266 -16.69 -10.18 22.16
CA ASP A 266 -17.59 -10.09 23.33
C ASP A 266 -18.76 -11.10 23.28
N GLY A 267 -18.65 -12.16 22.47
CA GLY A 267 -19.73 -13.14 22.30
C GLY A 267 -20.76 -12.73 21.24
N ASN A 268 -21.61 -13.66 20.79
CA ASN A 268 -22.75 -13.39 19.88
C ASN A 268 -22.44 -12.53 18.63
N ARG A 269 -21.25 -12.69 18.01
CA ARG A 269 -20.77 -11.85 16.89
C ARG A 269 -20.69 -10.36 17.24
N GLN A 270 -20.44 -10.04 18.51
CA GLN A 270 -20.14 -8.70 18.98
C GLN A 270 -18.63 -8.52 19.12
N CYS A 271 -18.16 -7.33 18.74
CA CYS A 271 -16.77 -6.92 18.89
C CYS A 271 -16.74 -5.52 19.52
N ARG A 272 -15.95 -5.33 20.57
CA ARG A 272 -15.83 -4.01 21.22
C ARG A 272 -15.06 -3.06 20.31
N GLN A 273 -15.69 -1.98 19.86
CA GLN A 273 -15.11 -1.07 18.85
C GLN A 273 -13.82 -0.42 19.37
N ASP A 274 -13.91 0.18 20.54
CA ASP A 274 -12.79 0.83 21.21
C ASP A 274 -11.58 -0.12 21.38
N CYS A 275 -11.85 -1.37 21.75
CA CYS A 275 -10.81 -2.38 21.96
C CYS A 275 -10.09 -2.75 20.66
N ILE A 276 -10.82 -2.95 19.55
CA ILE A 276 -10.21 -3.33 18.28
C ILE A 276 -9.38 -2.18 17.68
N GLU A 277 -9.87 -0.94 17.79
CA GLU A 277 -9.12 0.25 17.41
C GLU A 277 -7.82 0.37 18.21
N GLU A 278 -7.88 0.21 19.54
CA GLU A 278 -6.69 0.19 20.39
C GLU A 278 -5.72 -0.91 19.99
N ALA A 279 -6.24 -2.12 19.75
CA ALA A 279 -5.43 -3.25 19.36
C ALA A 279 -4.70 -2.98 18.05
N VAL A 280 -5.38 -2.45 17.03
CA VAL A 280 -4.77 -2.04 15.76
C VAL A 280 -3.68 -0.99 15.99
N MET A 281 -3.94 0.03 16.81
CA MET A 281 -2.97 1.11 17.05
C MET A 281 -1.75 0.67 17.88
N THR A 282 -1.92 -0.20 18.86
CA THR A 282 -0.91 -0.54 19.87
C THR A 282 -0.18 -1.85 19.59
N LYS A 283 -0.86 -2.81 18.96
CA LYS A 283 -0.30 -4.13 18.64
C LYS A 283 0.15 -4.25 17.19
N SER A 284 -0.34 -3.41 16.26
CA SER A 284 0.21 -3.43 14.91
C SER A 284 1.60 -2.80 14.90
N ALA A 285 2.58 -3.55 14.44
CA ALA A 285 3.93 -3.04 14.24
C ALA A 285 4.05 -2.37 12.86
N TYR A 286 3.21 -2.75 11.91
CA TYR A 286 3.53 -2.54 10.48
C TYR A 286 3.24 -1.13 10.00
N TYR A 287 2.10 -0.56 10.39
CA TYR A 287 1.81 0.82 10.03
C TYR A 287 2.86 1.82 10.60
N PRO A 288 3.26 1.73 11.88
CA PRO A 288 4.37 2.52 12.40
C PRO A 288 5.71 2.28 11.67
N VAL A 289 6.09 1.03 11.43
CA VAL A 289 7.36 0.71 10.73
C VAL A 289 7.33 1.23 9.28
N ALA A 290 6.19 1.17 8.61
CA ALA A 290 6.03 1.70 7.26
C ALA A 290 6.13 3.25 7.24
N THR A 291 5.62 3.90 8.28
CA THR A 291 5.76 5.36 8.50
C THR A 291 7.23 5.72 8.70
N ASP A 292 7.96 4.95 9.51
CA ASP A 292 9.40 5.13 9.72
C ASP A 292 10.19 4.91 8.42
N LEU A 293 9.84 3.88 7.64
CA LEU A 293 10.45 3.61 6.34
C LEU A 293 10.29 4.80 5.40
N TYR A 294 9.07 5.33 5.28
CA TYR A 294 8.80 6.52 4.48
C TYR A 294 9.64 7.72 4.95
N ASN A 295 9.63 8.02 6.24
CA ASN A 295 10.37 9.15 6.81
C ASN A 295 11.88 9.03 6.53
N ASN A 296 12.45 7.82 6.65
CA ASN A 296 13.85 7.58 6.36
C ASN A 296 14.20 7.80 4.89
N VAL A 297 13.39 7.29 3.96
CA VAL A 297 13.62 7.54 2.53
C VAL A 297 13.45 9.02 2.21
N SER A 298 12.47 9.70 2.81
CA SER A 298 12.29 11.15 2.64
C SER A 298 13.47 11.97 3.16
N ALA A 299 14.16 11.50 4.20
CA ALA A 299 15.38 12.13 4.71
C ALA A 299 16.57 11.93 3.76
N ILE A 300 16.63 10.81 3.04
CA ILE A 300 17.64 10.55 2.00
C ILE A 300 17.37 11.39 0.75
N TYR A 301 16.09 11.62 0.42
CA TYR A 301 15.64 12.36 -0.76
C TYR A 301 14.77 13.58 -0.39
N PRO A 302 15.34 14.60 0.27
CA PRO A 302 14.58 15.70 0.87
C PRO A 302 13.87 16.62 -0.14
N HIS A 303 14.22 16.52 -1.42
CA HIS A 303 13.66 17.34 -2.50
C HIS A 303 12.94 16.52 -3.57
N ALA A 304 12.86 15.20 -3.39
CA ALA A 304 12.18 14.34 -4.34
C ALA A 304 10.67 14.33 -4.10
N GLN A 305 9.92 14.13 -5.17
CA GLN A 305 8.55 13.67 -5.07
C GLN A 305 8.55 12.16 -4.84
N ILE A 306 8.01 11.73 -3.70
CA ILE A 306 7.90 10.32 -3.34
C ILE A 306 6.57 9.77 -3.85
N TRP A 307 6.62 8.61 -4.50
CA TRP A 307 5.49 7.77 -4.87
C TRP A 307 5.62 6.41 -4.19
N LEU A 308 4.49 5.74 -3.98
CA LEU A 308 4.43 4.46 -3.31
C LEU A 308 3.89 3.38 -4.24
N ALA A 309 4.41 2.16 -4.08
CA ALA A 309 3.90 1.00 -4.77
C ALA A 309 3.89 -0.18 -3.79
N GLY A 310 2.99 -1.14 -3.97
CA GLY A 310 2.99 -2.32 -3.15
C GLY A 310 2.00 -3.37 -3.62
N HIS A 311 2.20 -4.60 -3.17
CA HIS A 311 1.34 -5.74 -3.46
C HIS A 311 0.85 -6.38 -2.16
N SER A 312 -0.38 -6.89 -2.14
CA SER A 312 -0.96 -7.54 -0.95
C SER A 312 -0.87 -6.60 0.27
N LEU A 313 -0.38 -7.08 1.42
CA LEU A 313 -0.09 -6.25 2.59
C LEU A 313 0.71 -4.98 2.28
N GLY A 314 1.74 -5.07 1.41
CA GLY A 314 2.57 -3.93 1.03
C GLY A 314 1.78 -2.86 0.28
N GLY A 315 0.77 -3.27 -0.50
CA GLY A 315 -0.17 -2.36 -1.18
C GLY A 315 -1.08 -1.65 -0.18
N ALA A 316 -1.66 -2.37 0.76
CA ALA A 316 -2.48 -1.74 1.82
C ALA A 316 -1.67 -0.73 2.66
N LEU A 317 -0.41 -1.05 2.97
CA LEU A 317 0.51 -0.09 3.62
C LEU A 317 0.80 1.12 2.73
N ALA A 318 1.06 0.93 1.44
CA ALA A 318 1.27 2.02 0.49
C ALA A 318 0.04 2.96 0.40
N ALA A 319 -1.17 2.41 0.37
CA ALA A 319 -2.42 3.17 0.37
C ALA A 319 -2.61 3.96 1.67
N MET A 320 -2.45 3.33 2.84
CA MET A 320 -2.51 4.03 4.12
C MET A 320 -1.47 5.15 4.23
N LEU A 321 -0.24 4.93 3.77
CA LEU A 321 0.80 5.96 3.73
C LEU A 321 0.49 7.08 2.72
N SER A 322 -0.15 6.77 1.60
CA SER A 322 -0.66 7.75 0.64
C SER A 322 -1.63 8.71 1.30
N ARG A 323 -2.56 8.22 2.14
CA ARG A 323 -3.45 9.06 2.95
C ARG A 323 -2.68 9.87 3.99
N THR A 324 -1.67 9.27 4.61
CA THR A 324 -0.88 9.89 5.69
C THR A 324 0.00 11.03 5.22
N TYR A 325 0.58 10.95 4.03
CA TYR A 325 1.54 11.92 3.51
C TYR A 325 1.03 12.69 2.29
N GLY A 326 -0.17 12.36 1.79
CA GLY A 326 -0.74 12.95 0.59
C GLY A 326 0.09 12.66 -0.66
N VAL A 327 0.67 11.47 -0.78
CA VAL A 327 1.54 11.09 -1.91
C VAL A 327 0.88 10.07 -2.84
N PRO A 328 1.21 10.04 -4.15
CA PRO A 328 0.67 9.03 -5.06
C PRO A 328 1.00 7.60 -4.62
N SER A 329 0.04 6.69 -4.73
CA SER A 329 0.26 5.25 -4.52
C SER A 329 -0.48 4.39 -5.54
N ILE A 330 0.15 3.27 -5.91
CA ILE A 330 -0.47 2.21 -6.72
C ILE A 330 -0.32 0.88 -5.96
N SER A 331 -1.46 0.30 -5.61
CA SER A 331 -1.56 -0.91 -4.79
C SER A 331 -2.13 -2.05 -5.62
N PHE A 332 -1.41 -3.17 -5.71
CA PHE A 332 -1.82 -4.35 -6.49
C PHE A 332 -2.36 -5.44 -5.59
N GLU A 333 -3.53 -5.98 -5.91
CA GLU A 333 -4.16 -7.11 -5.20
C GLU A 333 -4.15 -6.90 -3.66
N SER A 334 -4.29 -5.66 -3.19
CA SER A 334 -4.26 -5.36 -1.76
C SER A 334 -5.59 -5.77 -1.10
N PRO A 335 -5.60 -6.26 0.15
CA PRO A 335 -6.83 -6.32 0.93
C PRO A 335 -7.44 -4.92 1.11
N GLY A 336 -8.76 -4.85 1.35
CA GLY A 336 -9.46 -3.58 1.59
C GLY A 336 -8.85 -2.80 2.76
N ASP A 337 -8.31 -1.61 2.49
CA ASP A 337 -7.56 -0.78 3.44
C ASP A 337 -8.42 0.29 4.13
N LEU A 338 -9.69 0.46 3.75
CA LEU A 338 -10.59 1.43 4.38
C LEU A 338 -10.88 1.10 5.85
N LEU A 339 -11.13 -0.17 6.16
CA LEU A 339 -11.34 -0.65 7.53
C LEU A 339 -10.13 -0.34 8.46
N PRO A 340 -8.89 -0.77 8.14
CA PRO A 340 -7.74 -0.43 8.96
C PRO A 340 -7.43 1.08 8.95
N SER A 341 -7.65 1.80 7.85
CA SER A 341 -7.50 3.26 7.81
C SER A 341 -8.42 3.98 8.81
N ARG A 342 -9.68 3.54 8.92
CA ARG A 342 -10.64 4.04 9.91
C ARG A 342 -10.21 3.72 11.34
N ARG A 343 -9.78 2.47 11.60
CA ARG A 343 -9.28 2.04 12.92
C ARG A 343 -7.97 2.69 13.35
N LEU A 344 -7.15 3.09 12.38
CA LEU A 344 -5.95 3.91 12.62
C LEU A 344 -6.26 5.41 12.70
N HIS A 345 -7.52 5.78 12.48
CA HIS A 345 -8.04 7.14 12.43
C HIS A 345 -7.27 8.08 11.50
N LEU A 346 -6.93 7.61 10.30
CA LEU A 346 -6.27 8.45 9.31
C LEU A 346 -7.24 9.55 8.85
N PRO A 347 -6.92 10.85 9.05
CA PRO A 347 -7.73 11.93 8.52
C PRO A 347 -7.93 11.81 7.01
N LEU A 348 -9.17 12.02 6.56
CA LEU A 348 -9.50 12.08 5.13
C LEU A 348 -9.56 13.55 4.68
N PRO A 349 -9.12 13.88 3.45
CA PRO A 349 -9.34 15.17 2.83
C PRO A 349 -10.82 15.53 2.83
N PRO A 350 -11.18 16.79 3.10
CA PRO A 350 -12.55 17.25 3.00
C PRO A 350 -13.02 17.15 1.53
N PRO A 351 -14.33 17.05 1.29
CA PRO A 351 -14.85 17.16 -0.07
C PRO A 351 -14.40 18.48 -0.71
N PRO A 352 -14.13 18.50 -2.04
CA PRO A 352 -13.67 19.69 -2.73
C PRO A 352 -14.56 20.89 -2.44
N ARG A 353 -13.98 22.04 -2.07
CA ARG A 353 -14.77 23.27 -1.89
C ARG A 353 -15.24 23.73 -3.27
N ASN A 354 -16.54 23.62 -3.56
CA ASN A 354 -17.13 24.27 -4.74
C ASN A 354 -16.75 25.77 -4.71
N ARG A 355 -15.89 26.22 -5.62
CA ARG A 355 -15.61 27.66 -5.84
C ARG A 355 -16.75 28.35 -6.60
N SER A 356 -17.98 28.04 -6.23
CA SER A 356 -19.16 28.77 -6.66
C SER A 356 -20.02 29.02 -5.43
N ARG A 357 -19.49 29.84 -4.54
CA ARG A 357 -20.32 30.75 -3.76
C ARG A 357 -20.69 31.88 -4.69
N ASP A 358 -21.63 31.63 -5.60
CA ASP A 358 -22.48 32.64 -6.22
C ASP A 358 -23.74 31.95 -6.77
N HIS A 359 -24.86 32.39 -6.22
CA HIS A 359 -26.26 32.11 -6.59
C HIS A 359 -26.92 30.80 -6.10
N LEU A 360 -27.75 31.00 -5.07
CA LEU A 360 -29.03 30.35 -4.80
C LEU A 360 -29.01 28.82 -4.71
N ALA A 361 -29.10 28.33 -3.46
CA ALA A 361 -29.42 26.95 -3.14
C ALA A 361 -30.68 26.50 -3.89
N SER A 362 -30.50 25.79 -5.01
CA SER A 362 -31.51 24.88 -5.52
C SER A 362 -31.45 23.61 -4.68
N HIS A 363 -32.63 23.11 -4.35
CA HIS A 363 -32.93 21.97 -3.48
C HIS A 363 -32.51 20.61 -4.08
N ASP A 364 -31.35 20.56 -4.74
CA ASP A 364 -30.81 19.40 -5.43
C ASP A 364 -29.50 19.02 -4.72
N ASP A 365 -29.54 17.90 -4.00
CA ASP A 365 -28.53 17.36 -3.09
C ASP A 365 -27.26 16.92 -3.83
N LYS A 366 -26.51 17.87 -4.39
CA LYS A 366 -25.24 17.61 -5.07
C LYS A 366 -24.09 18.09 -4.19
N ARG A 367 -23.72 17.27 -3.20
CA ARG A 367 -22.38 17.38 -2.58
C ARG A 367 -21.33 17.43 -3.71
N PRO A 368 -20.27 18.26 -3.58
CA PRO A 368 -19.16 18.25 -4.53
C PRO A 368 -18.62 16.82 -4.64
N LYS A 369 -18.80 16.18 -5.81
CA LYS A 369 -18.28 14.82 -6.04
C LYS A 369 -16.77 14.90 -6.18
N ARG A 370 -16.05 13.98 -5.52
CA ARG A 370 -14.61 13.82 -5.73
C ARG A 370 -14.36 13.43 -7.19
N SER A 371 -13.30 13.99 -7.77
CA SER A 371 -12.85 13.62 -9.11
C SER A 371 -11.95 12.39 -9.02
N LEU A 372 -12.25 11.35 -9.81
CA LEU A 372 -11.37 10.16 -9.96
C LEU A 372 -10.02 10.54 -10.57
N ASP A 373 -9.97 11.61 -11.34
CA ASP A 373 -8.75 12.10 -11.98
C ASP A 373 -7.81 12.78 -10.99
N ASP A 374 -8.31 13.24 -9.85
CA ASP A 374 -7.54 13.98 -8.84
C ASP A 374 -7.13 13.10 -7.63
N GLU A 375 -7.50 11.82 -7.65
CA GLU A 375 -7.22 10.87 -6.57
C GLU A 375 -5.79 10.33 -6.64
N LEU A 376 -5.11 10.32 -5.47
CA LEU A 376 -3.71 9.91 -5.32
C LEU A 376 -3.56 8.42 -5.02
N THR A 377 -4.56 7.83 -4.38
CA THR A 377 -4.55 6.42 -3.97
C THR A 377 -5.27 5.58 -5.02
N THR A 378 -4.54 4.67 -5.67
CA THR A 378 -5.09 3.79 -6.71
C THR A 378 -4.89 2.32 -6.33
N HIS A 379 -5.96 1.55 -6.36
CA HIS A 379 -5.96 0.10 -6.20
C HIS A 379 -6.18 -0.58 -7.54
N VAL A 380 -5.41 -1.61 -7.86
CA VAL A 380 -5.50 -2.38 -9.09
C VAL A 380 -5.59 -3.85 -8.73
N TYR A 381 -6.67 -4.51 -9.10
CA TYR A 381 -6.87 -5.92 -8.80
C TYR A 381 -7.81 -6.60 -9.80
N HIS A 382 -7.98 -7.91 -9.68
CA HIS A 382 -8.89 -8.65 -10.54
C HIS A 382 -9.98 -9.43 -9.79
N SER A 383 -11.14 -9.63 -10.41
CA SER A 383 -12.32 -10.22 -9.75
C SER A 383 -12.12 -11.69 -9.31
N ALA A 384 -11.18 -12.43 -9.92
CA ALA A 384 -10.83 -13.79 -9.50
C ALA A 384 -9.91 -13.87 -8.26
N ASP A 385 -9.37 -12.77 -7.75
CA ASP A 385 -8.54 -12.80 -6.54
C ASP A 385 -9.45 -12.69 -5.30
N PRO A 386 -9.46 -13.68 -4.39
CA PRO A 386 -10.29 -13.62 -3.20
C PRO A 386 -9.86 -12.58 -2.15
N ILE A 387 -8.61 -12.08 -2.17
CA ILE A 387 -8.08 -11.15 -1.16
C ILE A 387 -8.68 -9.74 -1.23
N PRO A 388 -8.55 -8.99 -2.34
CA PRO A 388 -9.10 -7.64 -2.45
C PRO A 388 -10.63 -7.65 -2.33
N ASN A 389 -11.28 -8.75 -2.72
CA ASN A 389 -12.72 -8.93 -2.60
C ASN A 389 -13.21 -9.28 -1.17
N GLY A 390 -12.30 -9.47 -0.20
CA GLY A 390 -12.64 -9.84 1.18
C GLY A 390 -13.32 -11.20 1.33
N VAL A 391 -13.12 -12.09 0.35
CA VAL A 391 -13.72 -13.44 0.33
C VAL A 391 -12.72 -14.53 0.65
N CYS A 392 -11.46 -14.19 0.95
CA CYS A 392 -10.46 -15.13 1.44
C CYS A 392 -10.64 -15.42 2.95
N THR A 393 -11.79 -16.00 3.31
CA THR A 393 -12.27 -16.14 4.69
C THR A 393 -12.79 -17.56 4.98
N GLY A 394 -12.73 -17.98 6.26
CA GLY A 394 -13.34 -19.21 6.75
C GLY A 394 -12.41 -20.43 6.82
N ALA A 395 -12.76 -21.39 7.68
CA ALA A 395 -12.00 -22.61 8.01
C ALA A 395 -11.51 -23.42 6.80
N PHE A 396 -12.34 -23.45 5.75
CA PHE A 396 -12.11 -24.26 4.55
C PHE A 396 -11.55 -23.47 3.37
N SER A 397 -11.34 -22.15 3.52
CA SER A 397 -10.66 -21.35 2.51
C SER A 397 -9.15 -21.61 2.55
N THR A 398 -8.48 -21.47 1.41
CA THR A 398 -7.03 -21.65 1.35
C THR A 398 -6.29 -20.64 2.24
N CYS A 399 -6.76 -19.39 2.34
CA CYS A 399 -6.23 -18.40 3.29
C CYS A 399 -6.45 -18.83 4.75
N GLY A 400 -7.63 -19.35 5.05
CA GLY A 400 -7.95 -19.81 6.38
C GLY A 400 -7.08 -20.98 6.83
N LEU A 401 -6.85 -21.96 5.95
CA LEU A 401 -6.00 -23.12 6.24
C LEU A 401 -4.55 -22.76 6.63
N VAL A 402 -4.06 -21.58 6.21
CA VAL A 402 -2.71 -21.10 6.56
C VAL A 402 -2.71 -19.99 7.62
N GLY A 403 -3.88 -19.63 8.15
CA GLY A 403 -4.02 -18.71 9.28
C GLY A 403 -4.27 -17.24 8.93
N PHE A 404 -4.82 -16.92 7.75
CA PHE A 404 -5.27 -15.57 7.39
C PHE A 404 -6.80 -15.44 7.34
N ALA A 405 -7.33 -14.40 7.98
CA ALA A 405 -8.73 -14.01 7.99
C ALA A 405 -8.88 -12.62 7.36
N LEU A 406 -8.85 -12.56 6.02
CA LEU A 406 -8.88 -11.32 5.26
C LEU A 406 -10.32 -11.02 4.85
N GLU A 407 -11.05 -10.34 5.73
CA GLU A 407 -12.48 -10.06 5.60
C GLU A 407 -12.79 -8.66 5.02
N SER A 408 -11.82 -7.73 5.05
CA SER A 408 -12.00 -6.39 4.49
C SER A 408 -11.95 -6.41 2.97
N ARG A 409 -12.85 -5.65 2.35
CA ARG A 409 -13.01 -5.51 0.90
C ARG A 409 -13.07 -4.07 0.41
N CYS A 410 -13.35 -3.10 1.29
CA CYS A 410 -13.47 -1.72 0.88
C CYS A 410 -12.10 -1.04 0.82
N HIS A 411 -11.82 -0.36 -0.30
CA HIS A 411 -10.57 0.36 -0.52
C HIS A 411 -10.69 1.87 -0.33
N THR A 412 -9.59 2.53 0.05
CA THR A 412 -9.50 3.99 0.03
C THR A 412 -9.13 4.51 -1.35
N GLY A 413 -9.56 5.72 -1.71
CA GLY A 413 -9.29 6.27 -3.04
C GLY A 413 -9.99 5.49 -4.15
N LYS A 414 -9.36 5.38 -5.32
CA LYS A 414 -9.99 4.79 -6.51
C LYS A 414 -9.53 3.35 -6.77
N THR A 415 -10.43 2.55 -7.31
CA THR A 415 -10.21 1.16 -7.71
C THR A 415 -10.28 1.03 -9.22
N ILE A 416 -9.34 0.28 -9.79
CA ILE A 416 -9.35 -0.27 -11.15
C ILE A 416 -9.46 -1.79 -11.01
N MET A 417 -10.66 -2.34 -11.29
CA MET A 417 -10.92 -3.77 -11.20
C MET A 417 -11.02 -4.40 -12.59
N TYR A 418 -10.17 -5.39 -12.85
CA TYR A 418 -10.22 -6.23 -14.04
C TYR A 418 -11.21 -7.38 -13.83
N ASP A 419 -12.30 -7.43 -14.60
CA ASP A 419 -13.31 -8.49 -14.47
C ASP A 419 -12.89 -9.80 -15.17
N THR A 420 -12.00 -10.55 -14.50
CA THR A 420 -11.48 -11.84 -14.99
C THR A 420 -12.47 -13.00 -14.82
N VAL A 421 -13.37 -12.94 -13.83
CA VAL A 421 -14.43 -13.95 -13.65
C VAL A 421 -15.48 -13.84 -14.74
N GLY A 422 -16.03 -12.64 -14.96
CA GLY A 422 -17.10 -12.43 -15.95
C GLY A 422 -16.59 -12.53 -17.38
N ARG A 423 -15.41 -11.97 -17.69
CA ARG A 423 -14.90 -11.90 -19.07
C ARG A 423 -14.03 -13.09 -19.47
N LEU A 424 -13.12 -13.51 -18.60
CA LEU A 424 -12.18 -14.60 -18.89
C LEU A 424 -12.62 -15.96 -18.33
N GLY A 425 -13.71 -16.00 -17.56
CA GLY A 425 -14.19 -17.24 -16.93
C GLY A 425 -13.24 -17.80 -15.89
N TRP A 426 -12.36 -16.97 -15.31
CA TRP A 426 -11.45 -17.41 -14.25
C TRP A 426 -12.26 -17.84 -13.03
N SER A 427 -11.82 -18.94 -12.40
CA SER A 427 -12.35 -19.32 -11.09
C SER A 427 -11.71 -18.44 -10.02
N VAL A 428 -12.50 -18.06 -9.00
CA VAL A 428 -11.96 -17.36 -7.84
C VAL A 428 -10.97 -18.28 -7.12
N ASP A 429 -9.69 -17.88 -7.08
CA ASP A 429 -8.60 -18.71 -6.59
C ASP A 429 -7.48 -17.87 -5.98
N ILE A 430 -7.03 -18.22 -4.78
CA ILE A 430 -5.91 -17.52 -4.15
C ILE A 430 -4.61 -17.64 -4.96
N ARG A 431 -4.47 -18.68 -5.80
CA ARG A 431 -3.27 -18.86 -6.63
C ARG A 431 -3.15 -17.78 -7.70
N THR A 432 -4.24 -17.09 -8.04
CA THR A 432 -4.19 -15.96 -8.97
C THR A 432 -3.75 -14.65 -8.31
N HIS A 433 -3.63 -14.59 -6.98
CA HIS A 433 -3.14 -13.43 -6.23
C HIS A 433 -1.68 -13.05 -6.53
N SER A 434 -0.89 -13.89 -7.20
CA SER A 434 0.51 -13.55 -7.46
C SER A 434 0.62 -12.29 -8.32
N ILE A 435 1.48 -11.34 -7.94
CA ILE A 435 1.79 -10.13 -8.73
C ILE A 435 2.18 -10.43 -10.19
N HIS A 436 2.73 -11.61 -10.48
CA HIS A 436 3.05 -12.03 -11.85
C HIS A 436 1.79 -12.26 -12.69
N VAL A 437 0.67 -12.69 -12.09
CA VAL A 437 -0.58 -12.91 -12.80
C VAL A 437 -1.13 -11.59 -13.34
N ILE A 438 -1.14 -10.53 -12.52
CA ILE A 438 -1.60 -9.22 -12.96
C ILE A 438 -0.62 -8.60 -13.97
N VAL A 439 0.69 -8.62 -13.71
CA VAL A 439 1.69 -8.02 -14.61
C VAL A 439 1.75 -8.72 -15.97
N ASP A 440 1.78 -10.05 -15.99
CA ASP A 440 2.04 -10.81 -17.22
C ASP A 440 0.76 -11.12 -18.02
N LYS A 441 -0.43 -11.07 -17.38
CA LYS A 441 -1.69 -11.44 -18.05
C LYS A 441 -2.71 -10.31 -18.18
N LEU A 442 -2.70 -9.33 -17.29
CA LEU A 442 -3.76 -8.32 -17.22
C LEU A 442 -3.28 -6.92 -17.59
N LEU A 443 -2.05 -6.56 -17.24
CA LEU A 443 -1.46 -5.26 -17.59
C LEU A 443 -0.85 -5.30 -19.00
N ILE A 444 -1.69 -5.67 -19.96
CA ILE A 444 -1.44 -5.71 -21.41
C ILE A 444 -2.62 -5.07 -22.14
N ASP A 445 -2.41 -4.60 -23.37
CA ASP A 445 -3.44 -3.86 -24.11
C ASP A 445 -4.71 -4.66 -24.39
N ASP A 446 -4.62 -5.98 -24.58
CA ASP A 446 -5.77 -6.84 -24.96
C ASP A 446 -5.99 -7.99 -23.97
N TRP A 447 -6.11 -7.68 -22.67
CA TRP A 447 -6.20 -8.69 -21.60
C TRP A 447 -7.48 -9.54 -21.64
N GLY A 448 -8.57 -9.02 -22.21
CA GLY A 448 -9.92 -9.58 -22.12
C GLY A 448 -10.65 -9.75 -23.45
N VAL A 449 -9.96 -9.58 -24.58
CA VAL A 449 -10.55 -9.68 -25.93
C VAL A 449 -10.85 -11.15 -26.27
N LYS A 450 -12.06 -11.45 -26.76
CA LYS A 450 -12.43 -12.84 -27.08
C LYS A 450 -11.74 -13.29 -28.37
N PRO A 451 -11.35 -14.58 -28.50
CA PRO A 451 -10.69 -15.09 -29.71
C PRO A 451 -11.48 -14.90 -31.01
N SER A 452 -12.82 -14.79 -30.94
CA SER A 452 -13.69 -14.53 -32.09
C SER A 452 -13.63 -13.08 -32.62
N GLU A 453 -13.10 -12.15 -31.83
CA GLU A 453 -13.05 -10.70 -32.14
C GLU A 453 -11.67 -10.28 -32.70
N VAL A 454 -10.70 -11.20 -32.77
CA VAL A 454 -9.35 -10.97 -33.34
C VAL A 454 -9.35 -11.06 -34.89
N GLY A 455 -10.55 -11.11 -35.49
CA GLY A 455 -10.77 -11.25 -36.93
C GLY A 455 -10.63 -9.95 -37.74
N GLY A 456 -9.50 -9.25 -37.66
CA GLY A 456 -9.26 -8.10 -38.53
C GLY A 456 -8.11 -7.21 -38.08
N SER A 457 -6.93 -7.42 -38.68
CA SER A 457 -5.76 -6.53 -38.57
C SER A 457 -4.85 -6.68 -37.34
N ALA A 458 -4.22 -7.85 -37.18
CA ALA A 458 -2.88 -7.94 -36.58
C ALA A 458 -2.08 -9.08 -37.23
N LYS A 459 -1.79 -8.93 -38.53
CA LYS A 459 -0.71 -9.70 -39.19
C LYS A 459 0.54 -8.83 -39.16
N GLY A 460 1.13 -8.66 -37.98
CA GLY A 460 2.36 -7.91 -37.81
C GLY A 460 2.76 -7.79 -36.35
N SER A 461 3.92 -8.35 -36.01
CA SER A 461 4.63 -8.22 -34.74
C SER A 461 4.29 -9.20 -33.60
N LEU A 462 4.37 -10.49 -33.90
CA LEU A 462 4.71 -11.52 -32.91
C LEU A 462 5.90 -12.34 -33.43
N ASP A 463 6.99 -11.65 -33.79
CA ASP A 463 8.26 -12.25 -34.19
C ASP A 463 9.42 -11.31 -33.82
N ALA A 464 9.68 -11.12 -32.51
CA ALA A 464 10.94 -10.53 -32.04
C ALA A 464 11.22 -10.81 -30.55
N VAL A 465 11.03 -12.05 -30.07
CA VAL A 465 11.79 -12.51 -28.89
C VAL A 465 12.24 -13.93 -29.19
N GLY A 466 13.51 -14.07 -29.54
CA GLY A 466 14.16 -15.34 -29.81
C GLY A 466 14.27 -16.19 -28.54
N LEU A 467 13.20 -16.88 -28.15
CA LEU A 467 13.29 -18.03 -27.27
C LEU A 467 13.35 -19.30 -28.12
N ARG A 468 14.49 -19.97 -28.01
CA ARG A 468 14.75 -21.29 -28.57
C ARG A 468 13.60 -22.24 -28.21
N ARG A 469 12.87 -22.61 -29.25
CA ARG A 469 12.00 -23.77 -29.36
C ARG A 469 12.59 -24.96 -28.60
N ASN A 470 12.01 -25.30 -27.46
CA ASN A 470 11.99 -26.68 -27.00
C ASN A 470 10.53 -27.13 -26.93
N ARG A 471 10.20 -28.10 -27.76
CA ARG A 471 8.88 -28.74 -27.86
C ARG A 471 8.61 -29.51 -26.56
N GLY A 472 7.57 -29.12 -25.84
CA GLY A 472 6.96 -29.91 -24.77
C GLY A 472 5.61 -29.28 -24.43
N GLY A 473 4.52 -29.96 -24.80
CA GLY A 473 3.16 -29.40 -24.79
C GLY A 473 2.65 -29.05 -23.39
N TRP A 474 1.94 -27.92 -23.31
CA TRP A 474 1.12 -27.57 -22.14
C TRP A 474 -0.11 -26.76 -22.57
N PHE A 475 -1.02 -27.41 -23.29
CA PHE A 475 -2.42 -26.99 -23.33
C PHE A 475 -3.25 -28.25 -23.12
N GLY A 476 -3.69 -28.46 -21.89
CA GLY A 476 -4.49 -29.61 -21.53
C GLY A 476 -4.79 -29.64 -20.05
N TRP A 477 -6.08 -29.59 -19.73
CA TRP A 477 -6.74 -29.94 -18.46
C TRP A 477 -6.84 -28.89 -17.35
N TRP A 478 -7.93 -28.09 -17.35
CA TRP A 478 -8.76 -27.82 -16.15
C TRP A 478 -10.26 -27.89 -16.57
N PRO A 479 -11.17 -28.50 -15.78
CA PRO A 479 -12.40 -29.10 -16.31
C PRO A 479 -13.61 -28.17 -16.29
N GLY A 480 -14.10 -27.78 -17.47
CA GLY A 480 -15.41 -27.20 -17.69
C GLY A 480 -16.40 -28.27 -18.18
N ARG A 481 -17.48 -28.45 -17.42
CA ARG A 481 -18.57 -29.40 -17.67
C ARG A 481 -19.35 -28.97 -18.92
N GLY A 482 -19.37 -29.84 -19.95
CA GLY A 482 -19.83 -29.51 -21.29
C GLY A 482 -21.33 -29.33 -21.49
N ARG A 483 -21.66 -28.69 -22.62
CA ARG A 483 -22.89 -28.96 -23.37
C ARG A 483 -22.70 -28.63 -24.86
N LYS A 484 -22.71 -29.71 -25.64
CA LYS A 484 -23.13 -29.92 -27.04
C LYS A 484 -22.93 -28.81 -28.08
N ASP A 485 -22.12 -29.17 -29.07
CA ASP A 485 -22.06 -28.65 -30.43
C ASP A 485 -23.43 -28.67 -31.12
N GLU A 486 -23.80 -27.56 -31.75
CA GLU A 486 -24.70 -27.53 -32.91
C GLU A 486 -24.21 -26.48 -33.93
N ASP A 487 -23.79 -27.03 -35.07
CA ASP A 487 -23.93 -26.57 -36.45
C ASP A 487 -23.67 -25.09 -36.81
N ASP A 488 -22.55 -24.94 -37.52
CA ASP A 488 -22.07 -23.82 -38.30
C ASP A 488 -23.08 -23.41 -39.39
N LYS A 489 -23.71 -22.25 -39.24
CA LYS A 489 -24.36 -21.51 -40.32
C LYS A 489 -23.80 -20.10 -40.35
N GLY A 490 -23.02 -19.83 -41.38
CA GLY A 490 -22.59 -18.49 -41.77
C GLY A 490 -23.80 -17.59 -42.03
N GLY A 491 -24.08 -16.75 -41.05
CA GLY A 491 -24.82 -15.50 -41.21
C GLY A 491 -23.89 -14.40 -40.73
N ASP A 492 -23.83 -13.29 -41.47
CA ASP A 492 -23.18 -12.06 -41.03
C ASP A 492 -23.77 -11.70 -39.66
N LYS A 493 -23.05 -12.04 -38.59
CA LYS A 493 -23.39 -11.59 -37.24
C LYS A 493 -23.03 -10.11 -37.24
N GLU A 494 -24.06 -9.27 -37.26
CA GLU A 494 -23.96 -7.92 -36.75
C GLU A 494 -23.23 -8.03 -35.40
N GLU A 495 -22.03 -7.45 -35.30
CA GLU A 495 -21.29 -7.40 -34.06
C GLU A 495 -22.21 -6.74 -33.02
N GLU A 496 -22.68 -7.53 -32.04
CA GLU A 496 -23.44 -6.96 -30.94
C GLU A 496 -22.57 -5.88 -30.31
N PRO A 497 -23.11 -4.66 -30.07
CA PRO A 497 -22.34 -3.59 -29.47
C PRO A 497 -21.77 -4.09 -28.14
N GLU A 498 -20.46 -3.91 -27.96
CA GLU A 498 -19.80 -4.33 -26.73
C GLU A 498 -20.52 -3.71 -25.53
N PRO A 499 -20.76 -4.48 -24.45
CA PRO A 499 -21.43 -3.95 -23.28
C PRO A 499 -20.59 -2.81 -22.67
N GLU A 500 -21.22 -1.67 -22.41
CA GLU A 500 -20.65 -0.56 -21.63
C GLU A 500 -20.56 -0.96 -20.14
N ASP A 501 -19.69 -1.92 -19.82
CA ASP A 501 -19.46 -2.44 -18.47
C ASP A 501 -18.21 -1.83 -17.80
N GLY A 502 -17.65 -0.77 -18.40
CA GLY A 502 -16.44 -0.09 -17.93
C GLY A 502 -15.16 -0.90 -18.14
N GLN A 503 -15.19 -2.05 -18.81
CA GLN A 503 -14.00 -2.88 -19.06
C GLN A 503 -13.42 -2.67 -20.47
N HIS A 504 -14.02 -1.77 -21.27
CA HIS A 504 -13.57 -1.39 -22.62
C HIS A 504 -13.32 -2.59 -23.55
N GLY A 505 -14.21 -3.59 -23.52
CA GLY A 505 -14.03 -4.79 -24.35
C GLY A 505 -12.93 -5.73 -23.89
N GLY A 506 -12.35 -5.50 -22.71
CA GLY A 506 -11.13 -6.18 -22.29
C GLY A 506 -9.88 -5.58 -22.93
N ARG A 507 -9.92 -4.29 -23.30
CA ARG A 507 -8.80 -3.55 -23.84
C ARG A 507 -8.37 -2.43 -22.91
N GLY A 508 -7.06 -2.21 -22.80
CA GLY A 508 -6.48 -1.17 -21.96
C GLY A 508 -6.88 -1.30 -20.48
N VAL A 509 -6.86 -0.16 -19.79
CA VAL A 509 -7.15 -0.06 -18.35
C VAL A 509 -8.66 0.12 -18.14
N PRO A 510 -9.34 -0.71 -17.32
CA PRO A 510 -10.75 -0.53 -16.97
C PRO A 510 -11.07 0.82 -16.32
N GLU A 511 -12.32 1.25 -16.43
CA GLU A 511 -12.82 2.48 -15.84
C GLU A 511 -12.71 2.45 -14.30
N PRO A 512 -12.04 3.44 -13.69
CA PRO A 512 -11.90 3.48 -12.24
C PRO A 512 -13.20 3.89 -11.54
N HIS A 513 -13.37 3.46 -10.28
CA HIS A 513 -14.49 3.89 -9.44
C HIS A 513 -14.08 4.05 -7.97
N PHE A 514 -14.90 4.75 -7.19
CA PHE A 514 -14.74 4.85 -5.73
C PHE A 514 -15.56 3.76 -5.04
N GLU A 515 -14.95 3.05 -4.08
CA GLU A 515 -15.65 2.06 -3.26
C GLU A 515 -16.14 2.64 -1.93
N ASP A 516 -15.39 3.57 -1.35
CA ASP A 516 -15.52 4.06 0.04
C ASP A 516 -16.84 4.77 0.38
N GLU A 517 -17.64 5.18 -0.62
CA GLU A 517 -18.94 5.83 -0.43
C GLU A 517 -20.09 4.83 -0.25
N THR A 518 -19.98 3.62 -0.80
CA THR A 518 -21.07 2.63 -0.83
C THR A 518 -20.69 1.28 -0.26
N CYS A 519 -19.39 1.05 -0.07
CA CYS A 519 -18.87 -0.21 0.45
C CYS A 519 -18.95 -0.27 1.97
N SER A 520 -19.45 -1.42 2.46
CA SER A 520 -19.46 -1.78 3.87
C SER A 520 -18.62 -3.04 4.11
N ASP A 521 -17.77 -2.97 5.12
CA ASP A 521 -17.04 -4.12 5.65
C ASP A 521 -17.78 -4.66 6.88
N CYS A 522 -17.62 -5.96 7.14
CA CYS A 522 -17.96 -6.55 8.43
C CYS A 522 -19.44 -6.51 8.83
N ASP A 523 -20.37 -6.49 7.87
CA ASP A 523 -21.82 -6.45 8.12
C ASP A 523 -22.37 -7.59 9.00
N LYS A 524 -21.59 -8.69 9.14
CA LYS A 524 -21.92 -9.84 10.00
C LYS A 524 -21.64 -9.59 11.49
N TRP A 525 -20.95 -8.51 11.82
CA TRP A 525 -20.50 -8.16 13.17
C TRP A 525 -21.28 -6.97 13.73
N THR A 526 -21.56 -7.01 15.02
CA THR A 526 -22.10 -5.86 15.75
C THR A 526 -20.97 -5.24 16.58
N TYR A 527 -20.70 -3.96 16.38
CA TYR A 527 -19.69 -3.25 17.14
C TYR A 527 -20.34 -2.54 18.33
N VAL A 528 -19.84 -2.84 19.54
CA VAL A 528 -20.40 -2.38 20.83
C VAL A 528 -19.46 -1.47 21.58
#